data_AF-A0A4Q3YVD9-F1
#
_entry.id   AF-A0A4Q3YVD9-F1
#
_cell.length_a   1.000
_cell.length_b   1.000
_cell.length_c   1.000
_cell.angle_alpha   90.00
_cell.angle_beta   90.00
_cell.angle_gamma   90.00
#
_symmetry.space_group_name_H-M   'P 1'
#
loop_
_entity.id
_entity.type
_entity.pdbx_description
1 polymer ?
#
loop_
_entity_poly.entity_id
_entity_poly.type
_entity_poly.pdbx_seq_one_letter_code
_entity_poly.pdbx_strand_id
1 'polypeptide(L)'
;MTHRRVSCALDALLKQRLARKVADEYVLANRSIIMPEVHIFCASGRTREQKVKLMNKITEAVVEEFGAAPGSVTVQIIEAPLADKMKGGIPFDER
;
A
#
# COMPACT_ATOMS: atom_id res chain seq x y z
N MET A 1 -21.69 35.04 -24.84
CA MET A 1 -20.48 34.17 -24.72
C MET A 1 -20.53 33.28 -23.47
N THR A 2 -21.69 32.74 -23.09
CA THR A 2 -21.89 32.04 -21.80
C THR A 2 -22.32 30.57 -21.94
N HIS A 3 -22.78 30.14 -23.12
CA HIS A 3 -23.28 28.77 -23.33
C HIS A 3 -22.20 27.69 -23.54
N ARG A 4 -21.01 28.04 -24.07
CA ARG A 4 -19.94 27.05 -24.33
C ARG A 4 -19.22 26.57 -23.07
N ARG A 5 -19.16 27.39 -22.01
CA ARG A 5 -18.39 27.07 -20.79
C ARG A 5 -19.05 25.99 -19.93
N VAL A 6 -20.38 25.87 -19.96
CA VAL A 6 -21.12 24.86 -19.18
C VAL A 6 -20.95 23.46 -19.78
N SER A 7 -20.92 23.33 -21.11
CA SER A 7 -20.74 22.02 -21.79
C SER A 7 -19.40 21.36 -21.45
N CYS A 8 -18.31 22.13 -21.44
CA CYS A 8 -16.98 21.61 -21.15
C CYS A 8 -16.87 21.06 -19.71
N ALA A 9 -17.50 21.73 -18.74
CA ALA A 9 -17.51 21.27 -17.35
C ALA A 9 -18.37 20.00 -17.17
N LEU A 10 -19.53 19.92 -17.84
CA LEU A 10 -20.39 18.74 -17.81
C LEU A 10 -19.70 17.53 -18.47
N ASP A 11 -19.04 17.76 -19.61
CA ASP A 11 -18.28 16.74 -20.35
C ASP A 11 -17.07 16.23 -19.56
N ALA A 12 -16.37 17.12 -18.84
CA ALA A 12 -15.28 16.75 -17.95
C ALA A 12 -15.77 15.88 -16.78
N LEU A 13 -16.90 16.23 -16.18
CA LEU A 13 -17.54 15.45 -15.11
C LEU A 13 -18.04 14.08 -15.59
N LEU A 14 -18.61 14.00 -16.80
CA LEU A 14 -19.03 12.75 -17.43
C LEU A 14 -17.83 11.86 -17.73
N LYS A 15 -16.74 12.42 -18.26
CA LYS A 15 -15.47 11.70 -18.49
C LYS A 15 -14.85 11.20 -17.19
N GLN A 16 -14.83 12.02 -16.13
CA GLN A 16 -14.37 11.61 -14.80
C GLN A 16 -15.23 10.49 -14.22
N ARG A 17 -16.56 10.59 -14.30
CA ARG A 17 -17.48 9.54 -13.84
C ARG A 17 -17.29 8.23 -14.60
N LEU A 18 -17.13 8.30 -15.92
CA LEU A 18 -16.92 7.13 -16.77
C LEU A 18 -15.57 6.46 -16.46
N ALA A 19 -14.49 7.25 -16.36
CA ALA A 19 -13.16 6.75 -16.00
C ALA A 19 -13.16 6.08 -14.63
N ARG A 20 -13.87 6.65 -13.65
CA ARG A 20 -14.02 6.07 -12.31
C ARG A 20 -14.78 4.75 -12.36
N LYS A 21 -15.87 4.67 -13.14
CA LYS A 21 -16.65 3.45 -13.31
C LYS A 21 -15.87 2.33 -13.98
N VAL A 22 -15.04 2.65 -14.98
CA VAL A 22 -14.15 1.69 -15.65
C VAL A 22 -13.05 1.20 -14.70
N ALA A 23 -12.47 2.09 -13.90
CA ALA A 23 -11.50 1.71 -12.88
C ALA A 23 -12.13 0.78 -11.83
N ASP A 24 -13.33 1.11 -11.34
CA ASP A 24 -14.07 0.29 -10.39
C ASP A 24 -14.40 -1.10 -10.97
N GLU A 25 -14.84 -1.17 -12.23
CA GLU A 25 -15.15 -2.42 -12.93
C GLU A 25 -13.89 -3.26 -13.19
N TYR A 26 -12.77 -2.63 -13.57
CA TYR A 26 -11.48 -3.31 -13.73
C TYR A 26 -10.94 -3.84 -12.40
N VAL A 27 -11.07 -3.07 -11.32
CA VAL A 27 -10.70 -3.50 -9.97
C VAL A 27 -11.58 -4.66 -9.53
N LEU A 28 -12.90 -4.61 -9.78
CA LEU A 28 -13.83 -5.72 -9.48
C LEU A 28 -13.50 -6.99 -10.28
N ALA A 29 -13.20 -6.86 -11.57
CA ALA A 29 -12.89 -7.98 -12.45
C ALA A 29 -11.53 -8.63 -12.13
N ASN A 30 -10.58 -7.87 -11.56
CA ASN A 30 -9.22 -8.33 -11.29
C ASN A 30 -8.89 -8.49 -9.79
N ARG A 31 -9.90 -8.58 -8.91
CA ARG A 31 -9.70 -8.80 -7.45
C ARG A 31 -8.84 -10.01 -7.10
N SER A 32 -8.65 -10.95 -8.03
CA SER A 32 -7.79 -12.14 -7.90
C SER A 32 -6.32 -11.94 -8.33
N ILE A 33 -5.95 -10.82 -8.96
CA ILE A 33 -4.61 -10.61 -9.53
C ILE A 33 -3.71 -9.70 -8.66
N ILE A 34 -4.27 -9.03 -7.67
CA ILE A 34 -3.48 -8.18 -6.77
C ILE A 34 -2.83 -9.08 -5.72
N MET A 35 -1.57 -9.49 -5.96
CA MET A 35 -0.69 -10.20 -5.01
C MET A 35 0.38 -9.26 -4.47
N PRO A 36 0.03 -8.30 -3.60
CA PRO A 36 0.98 -7.33 -3.08
C PRO A 36 1.95 -7.98 -2.09
N GLU A 37 3.21 -7.56 -2.15
CA GLU A 37 4.26 -7.95 -1.22
C GLU A 37 4.84 -6.71 -0.53
N VAL A 38 5.02 -6.79 0.80
CA VAL A 38 5.57 -5.71 1.63
C VAL A 38 6.76 -6.23 2.43
N HIS A 39 7.94 -5.62 2.21
CA HIS A 39 9.14 -5.87 3.02
C HIS A 39 9.34 -4.77 4.06
N ILE A 40 9.60 -5.19 5.30
CA ILE A 40 9.86 -4.29 6.42
C ILE A 40 11.29 -4.51 6.88
N PHE A 41 12.16 -3.55 6.59
CA PHE A 41 13.53 -3.56 7.09
C PHE A 41 13.61 -2.88 8.45
N CYS A 42 13.94 -3.62 9.49
CA CYS A 42 14.09 -3.07 10.84
C CYS A 42 15.32 -3.63 11.56
N ALA A 43 15.66 -3.03 12.70
CA ALA A 43 16.65 -3.61 13.60
C ALA A 43 16.02 -4.78 14.36
N SER A 44 16.82 -5.78 14.69
CA SER A 44 16.38 -6.93 15.50
C SER A 44 15.95 -6.52 16.92
N GLY A 45 15.31 -7.44 17.64
CA GLY A 45 14.97 -7.28 19.07
C GLY A 45 13.50 -7.03 19.38
N ARG A 46 12.60 -7.09 18.39
CA ARG A 46 11.15 -7.02 18.62
C ARG A 46 10.61 -8.41 18.97
N THR A 47 9.62 -8.48 19.86
CA THR A 47 9.02 -9.77 20.23
C THR A 47 8.21 -10.37 19.07
N ARG A 48 7.93 -11.67 19.13
CA ARG A 48 7.11 -12.35 18.13
C ARG A 48 5.71 -11.73 18.05
N GLU A 49 5.12 -11.39 19.18
CA GLU A 49 3.78 -10.81 19.29
C GLU A 49 3.73 -9.43 18.64
N GLN A 50 4.76 -8.60 18.87
CA GLN A 50 4.87 -7.29 18.21
C GLN A 50 4.98 -7.43 16.70
N LYS A 51 5.81 -8.36 16.23
CA LYS A 51 6.00 -8.64 14.79
C LYS A 51 4.70 -9.10 14.13
N VAL A 52 4.00 -10.07 14.73
CA VAL A 52 2.71 -10.56 14.22
C VAL A 52 1.66 -9.45 14.20
N LYS A 53 1.56 -8.66 15.28
CA LYS A 53 0.62 -7.54 15.35
C LYS A 53 0.87 -6.48 14.26
N LEU A 54 2.14 -6.19 13.97
CA LEU A 54 2.51 -5.26 12.90
C LEU A 54 2.13 -5.82 11.52
N MET A 55 2.47 -7.08 11.23
CA MET A 55 2.16 -7.69 9.95
C MET A 55 0.66 -7.73 9.68
N ASN A 56 -0.16 -8.09 10.69
CA ASN A 56 -1.63 -8.08 10.56
C ASN A 56 -2.17 -6.69 10.20
N LYS A 57 -1.70 -5.63 10.90
CA LYS A 57 -2.12 -4.26 10.62
C LYS A 57 -1.74 -3.79 9.22
N ILE A 58 -0.59 -4.22 8.71
CA ILE A 58 -0.16 -3.89 7.34
C ILE A 58 -1.02 -4.65 6.33
N THR A 59 -1.30 -5.94 6.56
CA THR A 59 -2.20 -6.72 5.72
C THR A 59 -3.59 -6.08 5.66
N GLU A 60 -4.15 -5.67 6.79
CA GLU A 60 -5.43 -4.95 6.86
C GLU A 60 -5.41 -3.68 5.99
N ALA A 61 -4.38 -2.84 6.15
CA ALA A 61 -4.24 -1.61 5.37
C ALA A 61 -4.12 -1.87 3.86
N VAL A 62 -3.40 -2.92 3.45
CA VAL A 62 -3.25 -3.29 2.04
C VAL A 62 -4.57 -3.81 1.47
N VAL A 63 -5.32 -4.61 2.22
CA VAL A 63 -6.65 -5.09 1.80
C VAL A 63 -7.62 -3.92 1.65
N GLU A 64 -7.62 -2.99 2.61
CA GLU A 64 -8.51 -1.82 2.60
C GLU A 64 -8.23 -0.89 1.43
N GLU A 65 -6.96 -0.52 1.21
CA GLU A 65 -6.60 0.49 0.22
C GLU A 65 -6.48 -0.09 -1.20
N PHE A 66 -5.95 -1.31 -1.35
CA PHE A 66 -5.70 -1.89 -2.67
C PHE A 66 -6.81 -2.86 -3.11
N GLY A 67 -7.76 -3.19 -2.23
CA GLY A 67 -8.83 -4.14 -2.53
C GLY A 67 -8.32 -5.57 -2.78
N ALA A 68 -7.11 -5.89 -2.32
CA ALA A 68 -6.51 -7.21 -2.44
C ALA A 68 -7.26 -8.23 -1.57
N ALA A 69 -7.26 -9.50 -1.97
CA ALA A 69 -7.77 -10.56 -1.10
C ALA A 69 -6.80 -10.75 0.09
N PRO A 70 -7.28 -10.98 1.32
CA PRO A 70 -6.38 -11.16 2.47
C PRO A 70 -5.34 -12.27 2.28
N GLY A 71 -5.73 -13.38 1.62
CA GLY A 71 -4.84 -14.49 1.31
C GLY A 71 -3.83 -14.25 0.19
N SER A 72 -3.92 -13.13 -0.54
CA SER A 72 -2.96 -12.76 -1.60
C SER A 72 -1.90 -11.76 -1.14
N VAL A 73 -2.00 -11.24 0.09
CA VAL A 73 -1.04 -10.28 0.65
C VAL A 73 0.10 -11.01 1.34
N THR A 74 1.34 -10.71 0.94
CA THR A 74 2.55 -11.20 1.62
C THR A 74 3.22 -10.07 2.40
N VAL A 75 3.55 -10.31 3.66
CA VAL A 75 4.31 -9.36 4.49
C VAL A 75 5.51 -10.07 5.09
N GLN A 76 6.70 -9.50 4.89
CA GLN A 76 7.94 -10.05 5.41
C GLN A 76 8.68 -9.02 6.25
N ILE A 77 9.15 -9.43 7.42
CA ILE A 77 10.08 -8.65 8.23
C ILE A 77 11.50 -9.15 7.97
N ILE A 78 12.39 -8.22 7.64
CA ILE A 78 13.82 -8.44 7.46
C ILE A 78 14.55 -7.68 8.57
N GLU A 79 15.08 -8.43 9.53
CA GLU A 79 15.79 -7.87 10.68
C GLU A 79 17.30 -7.88 10.43
N ALA A 80 17.97 -6.82 10.88
CA ALA A 80 19.42 -6.76 10.98
C ALA A 80 19.83 -6.53 12.45
N PRO A 81 20.87 -7.22 12.96
CA PRO A 81 21.53 -6.85 14.22
C PRO A 81 21.91 -5.36 14.23
N LEU A 82 22.03 -4.77 15.43
CA LEU A 82 22.39 -3.35 15.56
C LEU A 82 23.80 -3.05 14.99
N ALA A 83 24.73 -4.01 15.10
CA ALA A 83 26.07 -3.94 14.52
C ALA A 83 26.05 -3.89 12.98
N ASP A 84 25.08 -4.56 12.35
CA ASP A 84 25.00 -4.72 10.89
C ASP A 84 24.12 -3.64 10.23
N LYS A 85 23.71 -2.63 11.01
CA LYS A 85 22.85 -1.56 10.54
C LYS A 85 23.39 -0.24 11.07
N MET A 86 23.49 0.76 10.19
CA MET A 86 24.04 2.06 10.54
C MET A 86 23.23 3.19 9.94
N LYS A 87 23.36 4.38 10.51
CA LYS A 87 22.83 5.62 9.92
C LYS A 87 23.85 6.73 10.12
N GLY A 88 24.10 7.51 9.07
CA GLY A 88 25.03 8.65 9.13
C GLY A 88 26.48 8.27 9.48
N GLY A 89 26.94 7.10 9.03
CA GLY A 89 28.34 6.69 9.27
C GLY A 89 28.59 5.96 10.58
N ILE A 90 27.58 5.77 11.45
CA ILE A 90 27.74 5.17 12.78
C ILE A 90 26.79 3.97 12.94
N PRO A 91 27.28 2.77 13.28
CA PRO A 91 26.48 1.60 13.65
C PRO A 91 25.46 1.89 14.76
N PHE A 92 24.34 1.16 14.81
CA PHE A 92 23.29 1.47 15.79
C PHE A 92 23.66 1.11 17.23
N ASP A 93 24.59 0.20 17.43
CA ASP A 93 25.15 -0.19 18.74
C ASP A 93 26.30 0.71 19.21
N GLU A 94 26.83 1.56 18.34
CA GLU A 94 27.85 2.57 18.65
C GLU A 94 27.25 3.99 18.86
N ARG A 95 25.93 4.08 19.02
CA ARG A 95 25.16 5.33 19.16
C ARG A 95 24.73 5.65 20.58
#